data_AF-A0A8J4XQI3-F1
#
_entry.id   AF-A0A8J4XQI3-F1
#
_cell.length_a   1.000
_cell.length_b   1.000
_cell.length_c   1.000
_cell.angle_alpha   90.00
_cell.angle_beta   90.00
_cell.angle_gamma   90.00
#
_symmetry.space_group_name_H-M   'P 1'
#
loop_
_entity.id
_entity.type
_entity.pdbx_description
1 polymer ?
#
loop_
_entity_poly.entity_id
_entity_poly.type
_entity_poly.pdbx_seq_one_letter_code
_entity_poly.pdbx_strand_id
1 'polypeptide(L)'
;MLSWKIKIYMGAQALEGKSTDINKIIDQTSSHIRTAIKKDMIFTPWPYHPSDVATHIAIPNELQRFLVGLLTGDTTSTTNKSQRTAILVESFSQDMIYAVTRGQYKPPKHFLLPYAVKALTGNTEVIRILNKFGHGVSYDQLEENDTALCLQKLAMGFNQRAVLPLSIKPHVFTNLAWDNIDRLEETLTGKGTSHRVNGIAVQTKFYGPYPPRPELPRIDKLKQRSVNIEHEELEVYLACARVGPQPLPTNESHILEAQESAQVAGNKNLVWVLARQTKSE
;
A
#
# COMPACT_ATOMS: atom_id res chain seq x y z
N MET A 1 -69.58 -11.38 3.84
CA MET A 1 -68.42 -11.94 3.10
C MET A 1 -67.82 -10.98 2.04
N LEU A 2 -68.63 -10.19 1.31
CA LEU A 2 -68.12 -9.21 0.32
C LEU A 2 -67.24 -8.07 0.89
N SER A 3 -67.58 -7.54 2.07
CA SER A 3 -66.86 -6.41 2.69
C SER A 3 -65.38 -6.69 3.01
N TRP A 4 -65.05 -7.94 3.35
CA TRP A 4 -63.68 -8.35 3.64
C TRP A 4 -62.83 -8.49 2.36
N LYS A 5 -63.41 -9.01 1.27
CA LYS A 5 -62.71 -9.11 -0.03
C LYS A 5 -62.37 -7.74 -0.60
N ILE A 6 -63.25 -6.75 -0.46
CA ILE A 6 -63.02 -5.36 -0.92
C ILE A 6 -61.90 -4.69 -0.12
N LYS A 7 -61.89 -4.84 1.22
CA LYS A 7 -60.81 -4.29 2.07
C LYS A 7 -59.44 -4.89 1.75
N ILE A 8 -59.37 -6.20 1.48
CA ILE A 8 -58.12 -6.87 1.07
C ILE A 8 -57.65 -6.37 -0.30
N TYR A 9 -58.56 -6.22 -1.26
CA TYR A 9 -58.22 -5.73 -2.61
C TYR A 9 -57.72 -4.29 -2.60
N MET A 10 -58.39 -3.40 -1.84
CA MET A 10 -57.94 -2.01 -1.68
C MET A 10 -56.62 -1.91 -0.90
N GLY A 11 -56.39 -2.77 0.09
CA GLY A 11 -55.11 -2.87 0.80
C GLY A 11 -53.97 -3.32 -0.12
N ALA A 12 -54.22 -4.30 -0.99
CA ALA A 12 -53.26 -4.77 -1.98
C ALA A 12 -52.91 -3.68 -3.01
N GLN A 13 -53.90 -2.95 -3.54
CA GLN A 13 -53.67 -1.84 -4.46
C GLN A 13 -52.92 -0.66 -3.82
N ALA A 14 -53.19 -0.35 -2.55
CA ALA A 14 -52.46 0.68 -1.82
C ALA A 14 -51.00 0.28 -1.53
N LEU A 15 -50.74 -1.01 -1.29
CA LEU A 15 -49.40 -1.56 -1.15
C LEU A 15 -48.64 -1.59 -2.48
N GLU A 16 -49.30 -1.93 -3.59
CA GLU A 16 -48.71 -1.84 -4.94
C GLU A 16 -48.37 -0.39 -5.32
N GLY A 17 -49.26 0.56 -5.03
CA GLY A 17 -49.01 1.99 -5.24
C GLY A 17 -47.81 2.50 -4.43
N LYS A 18 -47.70 2.15 -3.15
CA LYS A 18 -46.54 2.49 -2.30
C LYS A 18 -45.24 1.82 -2.77
N SER A 19 -45.31 0.56 -3.19
CA SER A 19 -44.15 -0.19 -3.71
C SER A 19 -43.60 0.47 -4.98
N THR A 20 -44.50 0.89 -5.88
CA THR A 20 -44.13 1.59 -7.13
C THR A 20 -43.46 2.93 -6.86
N ASP A 21 -43.91 3.66 -5.83
CA ASP A 21 -43.33 4.94 -5.42
C ASP A 21 -41.94 4.76 -4.77
N ILE A 22 -41.77 3.74 -3.92
CA ILE A 22 -40.48 3.41 -3.31
C ILE A 22 -39.44 3.01 -4.37
N ASN A 23 -39.83 2.19 -5.35
CA ASN A 23 -38.93 1.80 -6.44
C ASN A 23 -38.45 3.01 -7.23
N LYS A 24 -39.34 3.96 -7.50
CA LYS A 24 -38.99 5.21 -8.19
C LYS A 24 -37.98 6.05 -7.40
N ILE A 25 -38.12 6.12 -6.08
CA ILE A 25 -37.16 6.83 -5.20
C ILE A 25 -35.79 6.14 -5.25
N ILE A 26 -35.76 4.80 -5.21
CA ILE A 26 -34.51 4.02 -5.31
C ILE A 26 -33.82 4.26 -6.66
N ASP A 27 -34.58 4.23 -7.75
CA ASP A 27 -34.05 4.46 -9.10
C ASP A 27 -33.49 5.89 -9.28
N GLN A 28 -34.19 6.88 -8.74
CA GLN A 28 -33.73 8.27 -8.75
C GLN A 28 -32.47 8.46 -7.89
N THR A 29 -32.45 7.90 -6.68
CA THR A 29 -31.31 7.99 -5.76
C THR A 29 -30.07 7.32 -6.34
N SER A 30 -30.23 6.12 -6.88
CA SER A 30 -29.13 5.38 -7.52
C SER A 30 -28.58 6.11 -8.75
N SER A 31 -29.47 6.70 -9.57
CA SER A 31 -29.07 7.53 -10.71
C SER A 31 -28.31 8.78 -10.28
N HIS A 32 -28.73 9.42 -9.19
CA HIS A 32 -28.07 10.61 -8.65
C HIS A 32 -26.66 10.29 -8.13
N ILE A 33 -26.52 9.25 -7.30
CA ILE A 33 -25.21 8.78 -6.78
C ILE A 33 -24.29 8.37 -7.93
N ARG A 34 -24.81 7.63 -8.91
CA ARG A 34 -24.05 7.21 -10.09
C ARG A 34 -23.52 8.40 -10.89
N THR A 35 -24.33 9.44 -11.03
CA THR A 35 -23.95 10.67 -11.76
C THR A 35 -22.88 11.45 -11.00
N ALA A 36 -23.01 11.58 -9.68
CA ALA A 36 -22.02 12.22 -8.82
C ALA A 36 -20.65 11.52 -8.93
N ILE A 37 -20.61 10.19 -8.81
CA ILE A 37 -19.38 9.40 -8.97
C ILE A 37 -18.74 9.64 -10.34
N LYS A 38 -19.52 9.59 -11.42
CA LYS A 38 -18.99 9.76 -12.78
C LYS A 38 -18.50 11.17 -13.06
N LYS A 39 -19.06 12.18 -12.40
CA LYS A 39 -18.67 13.58 -12.55
C LYS A 39 -17.32 13.85 -11.90
N ASP A 40 -17.13 13.33 -10.68
CA ASP A 40 -15.97 13.66 -9.86
C ASP A 40 -14.75 12.77 -10.17
N MET A 41 -15.00 11.53 -10.62
CA MET A 41 -13.93 10.54 -10.82
C MET A 41 -13.43 10.57 -12.27
N ILE A 42 -12.44 11.42 -12.53
CA ILE A 42 -11.75 11.50 -13.83
C ILE A 42 -10.47 10.65 -13.77
N PHE A 43 -10.28 9.83 -14.82
CA PHE A 43 -9.12 9.03 -15.23
C PHE A 43 -7.97 8.81 -14.21
N THR A 44 -7.68 7.55 -13.91
CA THR A 44 -6.51 7.19 -13.07
C THR A 44 -5.20 7.58 -13.78
N PRO A 45 -4.27 8.30 -13.11
CA PRO A 45 -2.97 8.60 -13.70
C PRO A 45 -2.22 7.32 -14.09
N TRP A 46 -1.39 7.43 -15.13
CA TRP A 46 -0.55 6.33 -15.61
C TRP A 46 0.91 6.80 -15.78
N PRO A 47 1.90 6.01 -15.31
CA PRO A 47 1.75 4.86 -14.42
C PRO A 47 1.18 5.25 -13.05
N TYR A 48 0.64 4.28 -12.32
CA TYR A 48 0.11 4.47 -10.98
C TYR A 48 1.27 4.46 -9.97
N HIS A 49 1.55 5.62 -9.38
CA HIS A 49 2.68 5.83 -8.49
C HIS A 49 2.32 5.54 -7.02
N PRO A 50 3.30 5.18 -6.16
CA PRO A 50 3.06 5.06 -4.72
C PRO A 50 2.48 6.33 -4.07
N SER A 51 2.81 7.52 -4.60
CA SER A 51 2.23 8.79 -4.17
C SER A 51 0.72 8.86 -4.39
N ASP A 52 0.21 8.21 -5.44
CA ASP A 52 -1.20 8.22 -5.84
C ASP A 52 -2.05 7.32 -4.93
N VAL A 53 -1.38 6.46 -4.14
CA VAL A 53 -1.99 5.56 -3.16
C VAL A 53 -2.09 6.21 -1.78
N ALA A 54 -1.16 7.11 -1.45
CA ALA A 54 -1.04 7.72 -0.12
C ALA A 54 -2.08 8.82 0.16
N THR A 55 -2.80 9.27 -0.87
CA THR A 55 -3.83 10.30 -0.75
C THR A 55 -5.19 9.69 -0.47
N HIS A 56 -5.90 10.20 0.54
CA HIS A 56 -7.32 9.92 0.73
C HIS A 56 -8.10 10.29 -0.55
N ILE A 57 -9.02 9.42 -0.94
CA ILE A 57 -9.85 9.64 -2.11
C ILE A 57 -10.91 10.67 -1.76
N ALA A 58 -11.12 11.64 -2.64
CA ALA A 58 -12.28 12.51 -2.58
C ALA A 58 -13.56 11.70 -2.87
N ILE A 59 -14.24 11.23 -1.83
CA ILE A 59 -15.50 10.50 -1.96
C ILE A 59 -16.61 11.52 -2.23
N PRO A 60 -17.45 11.34 -3.27
CA PRO A 60 -18.60 12.22 -3.51
C PRO A 60 -19.53 12.27 -2.29
N ASN A 61 -20.00 13.47 -1.94
CA ASN A 61 -20.81 13.70 -0.74
C ASN A 61 -22.10 12.86 -0.74
N GLU A 62 -22.71 12.67 -1.90
CA GLU A 62 -23.91 11.87 -2.10
C GLU A 62 -23.67 10.40 -1.73
N LEU A 63 -22.55 9.84 -2.22
CA LEU A 63 -22.14 8.47 -1.91
C LEU A 63 -21.81 8.33 -0.42
N GLN A 64 -21.07 9.29 0.13
CA GLN A 64 -20.71 9.26 1.54
C GLN A 64 -21.95 9.33 2.44
N ARG A 65 -22.89 10.23 2.15
CA ARG A 65 -24.14 10.39 2.91
C ARG A 65 -25.00 9.14 2.80
N PHE A 66 -25.12 8.56 1.60
CA PHE A 66 -25.84 7.31 1.38
C PHE A 66 -25.27 6.16 2.22
N LEU A 67 -23.95 5.93 2.16
CA LEU A 67 -23.31 4.83 2.89
C LEU A 67 -23.39 5.03 4.40
N VAL A 68 -23.29 6.26 4.89
CA VAL A 68 -23.46 6.55 6.32
C VAL A 68 -24.88 6.23 6.78
N GLY A 69 -25.90 6.71 6.05
CA GLY A 69 -27.29 6.41 6.34
C GLY A 69 -27.56 4.91 6.29
N LEU A 70 -27.00 4.20 5.31
CA LEU A 70 -27.14 2.75 5.16
C LEU A 70 -26.49 1.96 6.31
N LEU A 71 -25.29 2.36 6.75
CA LEU A 71 -24.52 1.63 7.77
C LEU A 71 -24.92 1.96 9.21
N THR A 72 -25.52 3.14 9.44
CA THR A 72 -25.81 3.62 10.79
C THR A 72 -27.29 3.81 11.07
N GLY A 73 -28.13 3.93 10.03
CA GLY A 73 -29.52 4.36 10.16
C GLY A 73 -29.69 5.86 10.44
N ASP A 74 -28.59 6.61 10.65
CA ASP A 74 -28.62 8.04 10.92
C ASP A 74 -28.32 8.83 9.64
N THR A 75 -29.34 9.57 9.17
CA THR A 75 -29.27 10.39 7.96
C THR A 75 -28.83 11.84 8.21
N THR A 76 -28.59 12.19 9.48
CA THR A 76 -28.39 13.56 9.98
C THR A 76 -26.98 13.81 10.51
N SER A 77 -26.30 12.80 11.06
CA SER A 77 -24.94 12.94 11.61
C SER A 77 -23.85 12.62 10.58
N THR A 78 -23.43 13.62 9.80
CA THR A 78 -22.19 13.51 9.00
C THR A 78 -20.92 13.77 9.82
N THR A 79 -21.05 14.30 11.05
CA THR A 79 -19.95 14.96 11.77
C THR A 79 -19.33 14.08 12.87
N ASN A 80 -20.07 13.13 13.46
CA ASN A 80 -19.59 12.28 14.57
C ASN A 80 -19.72 10.79 14.23
N LYS A 81 -18.86 10.30 13.33
CA LYS A 81 -18.81 8.87 12.94
C LYS A 81 -17.82 8.13 13.81
N SER A 82 -18.17 6.90 14.22
CA SER A 82 -17.19 6.00 14.83
C SER A 82 -16.04 5.73 13.84
N GLN A 83 -14.83 5.48 14.36
CA GLN A 83 -13.68 5.13 13.51
C GLN A 83 -13.98 3.92 12.62
N ARG A 84 -14.68 2.91 13.16
CA ARG A 84 -15.10 1.72 12.41
C ARG A 84 -16.01 2.08 11.24
N THR A 85 -17.01 2.94 11.46
CA THR A 85 -17.92 3.41 10.40
C THR A 85 -17.17 4.17 9.32
N ALA A 86 -16.22 5.04 9.70
CA ALA A 86 -15.41 5.79 8.74
C ALA A 86 -14.61 4.85 7.83
N ILE A 87 -13.95 3.83 8.39
CA ILE A 87 -13.19 2.82 7.63
C ILE A 87 -14.10 2.05 6.67
N LEU A 88 -15.29 1.63 7.11
CA LEU A 88 -16.24 0.90 6.26
C LEU A 88 -16.78 1.77 5.13
N VAL A 89 -17.13 3.02 5.41
CA VAL A 89 -17.59 3.98 4.40
C VAL A 89 -16.49 4.21 3.37
N GLU A 90 -15.24 4.41 3.78
CA GLU A 90 -14.12 4.58 2.86
C GLU A 90 -13.89 3.32 2.01
N SER A 91 -13.88 2.13 2.63
CA SER A 91 -13.69 0.86 1.93
C SER A 91 -14.78 0.58 0.89
N PHE A 92 -16.06 0.76 1.26
CA PHE A 92 -17.19 0.53 0.34
C PHE A 92 -17.30 1.61 -0.72
N SER A 93 -16.94 2.86 -0.41
CA SER A 93 -16.91 3.93 -1.41
C SER A 93 -15.96 3.57 -2.54
N GLN A 94 -14.79 3.02 -2.21
CA GLN A 94 -13.81 2.57 -3.21
C GLN A 94 -14.36 1.46 -4.10
N ASP A 95 -15.03 0.46 -3.52
CA ASP A 95 -15.65 -0.63 -4.30
C ASP A 95 -16.74 -0.09 -5.24
N MET A 96 -17.60 0.80 -4.74
CA MET A 96 -18.66 1.42 -5.54
C MET A 96 -18.11 2.31 -6.65
N ILE A 97 -17.09 3.13 -6.36
CA ILE A 97 -16.44 3.98 -7.36
C ILE A 97 -15.83 3.10 -8.46
N TYR A 98 -15.10 2.04 -8.11
CA TYR A 98 -14.51 1.13 -9.09
C TYR A 98 -15.57 0.45 -9.96
N ALA A 99 -16.64 -0.07 -9.35
CA ALA A 99 -17.73 -0.73 -10.05
C ALA A 99 -18.50 0.25 -10.98
N VAL A 100 -18.85 1.44 -10.48
CA VAL A 100 -19.62 2.45 -11.23
C VAL A 100 -18.84 2.97 -12.42
N THR A 101 -17.53 3.20 -12.24
CA THR A 101 -16.61 3.64 -13.30
C THR A 101 -16.15 2.48 -14.20
N ARG A 102 -16.59 1.23 -13.93
CA ARG A 102 -16.20 0.03 -14.69
C ARG A 102 -14.68 -0.14 -14.75
N GLY A 103 -14.00 0.16 -13.66
CA GLY A 103 -12.54 0.09 -13.52
C GLY A 103 -11.76 1.16 -14.29
N GLN A 104 -12.41 2.19 -14.86
CA GLN A 104 -11.71 3.32 -15.46
C GLN A 104 -11.00 4.17 -14.40
N TYR A 105 -11.67 4.37 -13.27
CA TYR A 105 -11.04 4.89 -12.06
C TYR A 105 -10.63 3.72 -11.17
N LYS A 106 -9.38 3.69 -10.70
CA LYS A 106 -8.82 2.64 -9.86
C LYS A 106 -8.46 3.24 -8.50
N PRO A 107 -9.37 3.12 -7.52
CA PRO A 107 -9.10 3.57 -6.15
C PRO A 107 -7.87 2.89 -5.55
N PRO A 108 -7.13 3.57 -4.66
CA PRO A 108 -6.04 3.01 -3.85
C PRO A 108 -6.26 1.57 -3.38
N LYS A 109 -7.41 1.21 -2.81
CA LYS A 109 -7.74 -0.16 -2.38
C LYS A 109 -7.53 -1.20 -3.48
N HIS A 110 -7.92 -0.88 -4.71
CA HIS A 110 -7.87 -1.82 -5.83
C HIS A 110 -6.46 -2.07 -6.36
N PHE A 111 -5.50 -1.18 -6.08
CA PHE A 111 -4.09 -1.40 -6.39
C PHE A 111 -3.30 -1.89 -5.16
N LEU A 112 -3.48 -1.21 -4.02
CA LEU A 112 -2.73 -1.46 -2.80
C LEU A 112 -2.97 -2.86 -2.25
N LEU A 113 -4.22 -3.35 -2.26
CA LEU A 113 -4.52 -4.69 -1.75
C LEU A 113 -3.85 -5.79 -2.60
N PRO A 114 -4.00 -5.82 -3.95
CA PRO A 114 -3.25 -6.74 -4.78
C PRO A 114 -1.72 -6.61 -4.66
N TYR A 115 -1.18 -5.39 -4.59
CA TYR A 115 0.26 -5.19 -4.39
C TYR A 115 0.75 -5.72 -3.04
N ALA A 116 0.00 -5.49 -1.97
CA ALA A 116 0.32 -6.04 -0.65
C ALA A 116 0.32 -7.56 -0.67
N VAL A 117 -0.67 -8.18 -1.31
CA VAL A 117 -0.73 -9.64 -1.47
C VAL A 117 0.44 -10.16 -2.32
N LYS A 118 0.76 -9.49 -3.43
CA LYS A 118 1.93 -9.81 -4.26
C LYS A 118 3.21 -9.79 -3.43
N ALA A 119 3.43 -8.74 -2.64
CA ALA A 119 4.63 -8.57 -1.83
C ALA A 119 4.73 -9.57 -0.67
N LEU A 120 3.61 -9.87 0.00
CA LEU A 120 3.59 -10.75 1.18
C LEU A 120 3.62 -12.23 0.82
N THR A 121 2.99 -12.62 -0.29
CA THR A 121 2.76 -14.04 -0.62
C THR A 121 3.41 -14.50 -1.92
N GLY A 122 3.64 -13.59 -2.87
CA GLY A 122 4.05 -13.96 -4.23
C GLY A 122 3.05 -14.83 -4.99
N ASN A 123 1.84 -15.07 -4.44
CA ASN A 123 0.89 -16.03 -5.01
C ASN A 123 -0.09 -15.33 -5.96
N THR A 124 0.04 -15.64 -7.24
CA THR A 124 -0.78 -15.06 -8.31
C THR A 124 -2.24 -15.52 -8.27
N GLU A 125 -2.52 -16.73 -7.76
CA GLU A 125 -3.89 -17.26 -7.64
C GLU A 125 -4.69 -16.48 -6.59
N VAL A 126 -4.06 -16.08 -5.48
CA VAL A 126 -4.74 -15.23 -4.47
C VAL A 126 -5.13 -13.89 -5.08
N ILE A 127 -4.24 -13.29 -5.88
CA ILE A 127 -4.53 -12.04 -6.60
C ILE A 127 -5.66 -12.24 -7.61
N ARG A 128 -5.67 -13.36 -8.33
CA ARG A 128 -6.74 -13.70 -9.27
C ARG A 128 -8.09 -13.87 -8.56
N ILE A 129 -8.10 -14.50 -7.39
CA ILE A 129 -9.30 -14.63 -6.54
C ILE A 129 -9.79 -13.25 -6.12
N LEU A 130 -8.91 -12.36 -5.63
CA LEU A 130 -9.28 -11.00 -5.25
C LEU A 130 -9.85 -10.20 -6.42
N ASN A 131 -9.25 -10.31 -7.60
CA ASN A 131 -9.75 -9.67 -8.81
C ASN A 131 -11.14 -10.22 -9.20
N LYS A 132 -11.34 -11.54 -9.11
CA LYS A 132 -12.63 -12.19 -9.39
C LYS A 132 -13.73 -11.72 -8.43
N PHE A 133 -13.41 -11.47 -7.18
CA PHE A 133 -14.33 -10.89 -6.20
C PHE A 133 -14.49 -9.37 -6.32
N GLY A 134 -13.81 -8.72 -7.28
CA GLY A 134 -13.91 -7.28 -7.49
C GLY A 134 -13.20 -6.42 -6.46
N HIS A 135 -12.26 -6.99 -5.69
CA HIS A 135 -11.51 -6.28 -4.65
C HIS A 135 -10.13 -5.79 -5.10
N GLY A 136 -9.80 -5.93 -6.38
CA GLY A 136 -8.49 -5.59 -6.89
C GLY A 136 -8.39 -5.60 -8.41
N VAL A 137 -7.35 -4.93 -8.91
CA VAL A 137 -6.91 -5.05 -10.31
C VAL A 137 -6.36 -6.46 -10.58
N SER A 138 -6.27 -6.83 -11.86
CA SER A 138 -5.69 -8.12 -12.24
C SER A 138 -4.18 -8.15 -12.00
N TYR A 139 -3.61 -9.35 -11.85
CA TYR A 139 -2.17 -9.55 -11.77
C TYR A 139 -1.45 -8.92 -12.97
N ASP A 140 -1.99 -9.13 -14.17
CA ASP A 140 -1.50 -8.52 -15.41
C ASP A 140 -1.39 -7.00 -15.35
N GLN A 141 -2.39 -6.32 -14.76
CA GLN A 141 -2.36 -4.87 -14.61
C GLN A 141 -1.31 -4.41 -13.60
N LEU A 142 -0.98 -5.23 -12.60
CA LEU A 142 0.13 -4.95 -11.69
C LEU A 142 1.46 -5.05 -12.43
N GLU A 143 1.67 -6.11 -13.23
CA GLU A 143 2.91 -6.26 -14.03
C GLU A 143 3.05 -5.15 -15.07
N GLU A 144 1.96 -4.72 -15.71
CA GLU A 144 1.97 -3.58 -16.64
C GLU A 144 2.38 -2.29 -15.92
N ASN A 145 1.90 -2.08 -14.69
CA ASN A 145 2.26 -0.90 -13.90
C ASN A 145 3.72 -0.96 -13.42
N ASP A 146 4.19 -2.11 -12.94
CA ASP A 146 5.58 -2.32 -12.51
C ASP A 146 6.55 -2.11 -13.67
N THR A 147 6.19 -2.61 -14.86
CA THR A 147 6.94 -2.42 -16.10
C THR A 147 6.98 -0.95 -16.48
N ALA A 148 5.84 -0.24 -16.46
CA ALA A 148 5.79 1.18 -16.79
C ALA A 148 6.60 2.04 -15.81
N LEU A 149 6.55 1.75 -14.51
CA LEU A 149 7.39 2.42 -13.49
C LEU A 149 8.88 2.13 -13.72
N CYS A 150 9.23 0.92 -14.14
CA CYS A 150 10.60 0.56 -14.49
C CYS A 150 11.10 1.33 -15.72
N LEU A 151 10.33 1.32 -16.82
CA LEU A 151 10.65 2.05 -18.05
C LEU A 151 10.79 3.55 -17.80
N GLN A 152 9.92 4.13 -16.97
CA GLN A 152 10.01 5.53 -16.59
C GLN A 152 11.33 5.85 -15.88
N LYS A 153 11.74 4.99 -14.95
CA LYS A 153 13.02 5.11 -14.24
C LYS A 153 14.23 4.95 -15.16
N LEU A 154 14.19 3.99 -16.09
CA LEU A 154 15.25 3.80 -17.09
C LEU A 154 15.37 5.03 -18.02
N ALA A 155 14.23 5.58 -18.45
CA ALA A 155 14.20 6.77 -19.28
C ALA A 155 14.74 8.02 -18.55
N MET A 156 14.53 8.14 -17.23
CA MET A 156 15.20 9.18 -16.42
C MET A 156 16.72 8.99 -16.37
N GLY A 157 17.17 7.73 -16.35
CA GLY A 157 18.56 7.33 -16.23
C GLY A 157 19.36 7.38 -17.53
N PHE A 158 18.78 7.84 -18.66
CA PHE A 158 19.44 7.78 -19.97
C PHE A 158 20.84 8.46 -20.01
N ASN A 159 21.09 9.41 -19.10
CA ASN A 159 22.39 10.09 -18.96
C ASN A 159 23.15 9.72 -17.66
N GLN A 160 22.69 8.74 -16.89
CA GLN A 160 23.29 8.31 -15.62
C GLN A 160 23.69 6.84 -15.69
N ARG A 161 24.95 6.53 -15.36
CA ARG A 161 25.48 5.14 -15.28
C ARG A 161 24.70 4.25 -14.31
N ALA A 162 23.93 4.82 -13.37
CA ALA A 162 23.12 4.06 -12.42
C ALA A 162 21.86 4.84 -12.04
N VAL A 163 20.71 4.17 -12.05
CA VAL A 163 19.45 4.74 -11.58
C VAL A 163 19.36 4.62 -10.07
N LEU A 164 19.53 5.74 -9.36
CA LEU A 164 19.39 5.80 -7.91
C LEU A 164 17.94 6.10 -7.50
N PRO A 165 17.45 5.56 -6.37
CA PRO A 165 16.16 5.96 -5.80
C PRO A 165 16.10 7.48 -5.55
N LEU A 166 14.94 8.10 -5.80
CA LEU A 166 14.71 9.55 -5.61
C LEU A 166 14.93 10.06 -4.17
N SER A 167 14.92 9.13 -3.20
CA SER A 167 15.25 9.40 -1.80
C SER A 167 16.74 9.67 -1.60
N ILE A 168 17.60 9.11 -2.45
CA ILE A 168 19.05 9.34 -2.45
C ILE A 168 19.33 10.63 -3.20
N LYS A 169 19.89 11.62 -2.50
CA LYS A 169 20.22 12.93 -3.04
C LYS A 169 21.60 12.92 -3.70
N PRO A 170 21.74 13.55 -4.89
CA PRO A 170 23.06 13.72 -5.49
C PRO A 170 23.92 14.63 -4.62
N HIS A 171 25.23 14.41 -4.64
CA HIS A 171 26.24 15.20 -3.91
C HIS A 171 26.08 15.25 -2.38
N VAL A 172 25.26 14.37 -1.79
CA VAL A 172 25.18 14.19 -0.35
C VAL A 172 26.01 12.98 0.06
N PHE A 173 26.86 13.14 1.06
CA PHE A 173 27.62 12.05 1.63
C PHE A 173 26.69 10.91 2.03
N THR A 174 26.97 9.71 1.50
CA THR A 174 26.10 8.54 1.61
C THR A 174 26.91 7.38 2.19
N ASN A 175 26.51 6.90 3.35
CA ASN A 175 27.02 5.66 3.92
C ASN A 175 26.23 4.49 3.36
N LEU A 176 26.92 3.51 2.79
CA LEU A 176 26.32 2.26 2.34
C LEU A 176 26.76 1.15 3.29
N ALA A 177 25.80 0.42 3.85
CA ALA A 177 26.05 -0.79 4.61
C ALA A 177 25.37 -1.95 3.87
N TRP A 178 26.11 -3.03 3.64
CA TRP A 178 25.59 -4.22 2.99
C TRP A 178 25.76 -5.40 3.92
N ASP A 179 24.73 -6.23 4.01
CA ASP A 179 24.76 -7.45 4.82
C ASP A 179 24.02 -8.59 4.11
N ASN A 180 24.44 -9.81 4.40
CA ASN A 180 23.77 -11.02 3.96
C ASN A 180 22.67 -11.33 4.96
N ILE A 181 21.42 -11.07 4.61
CA ILE A 181 20.30 -11.56 5.41
C ILE A 181 19.90 -12.91 4.82
N ASP A 182 20.46 -13.95 5.40
CA ASP A 182 20.00 -15.31 5.15
C ASP A 182 18.62 -15.45 5.77
N ARG A 183 17.59 -15.51 4.92
CA ARG A 183 16.28 -15.93 5.41
C ARG A 183 16.43 -17.41 5.73
N LEU A 184 16.49 -17.74 7.02
CA LEU A 184 16.42 -19.10 7.52
C LEU A 184 15.01 -19.64 7.24
N GLU A 185 14.75 -19.94 5.98
CA GLU A 185 13.59 -20.73 5.60
C GLU A 185 13.84 -22.12 6.20
N GLU A 186 13.05 -22.49 7.21
CA GLU A 186 13.06 -23.84 7.77
C GLU A 186 12.54 -24.81 6.71
N THR A 187 13.39 -25.16 5.75
CA THR A 187 13.13 -26.28 4.87
C THR A 187 13.39 -27.55 5.66
N LEU A 188 12.49 -28.54 5.54
CA LEU A 188 12.62 -29.84 6.23
C LEU A 188 13.95 -30.57 5.93
N THR A 189 14.67 -30.14 4.90
CA THR A 189 15.95 -30.70 4.45
C THR A 189 17.17 -29.84 4.81
N GLY A 190 16.97 -28.61 5.32
CA GLY A 190 18.03 -27.61 5.50
C GLY A 190 18.69 -27.13 4.20
N LYS A 191 18.17 -27.53 3.02
CA LYS A 191 18.68 -27.13 1.70
C LYS A 191 17.76 -26.08 1.07
N GLY A 192 18.33 -25.18 0.29
CA GLY A 192 17.57 -24.17 -0.47
C GLY A 192 17.35 -22.84 0.25
N THR A 193 18.20 -22.48 1.21
CA THR A 193 18.16 -21.15 1.85
C THR A 193 18.38 -20.05 0.80
N SER A 194 17.46 -19.10 0.74
CA SER A 194 17.57 -17.95 -0.15
C SER A 194 18.58 -16.95 0.44
N HIS A 195 19.79 -16.91 -0.13
CA HIS A 195 20.80 -15.93 0.23
C HIS A 195 20.43 -14.57 -0.38
N ARG A 196 20.08 -13.59 0.47
CA ARG A 196 19.73 -12.24 0.04
C ARG A 196 20.75 -11.24 0.56
N VAL A 197 21.42 -10.58 -0.37
CA VAL A 197 22.25 -9.42 -0.07
C VAL A 197 21.33 -8.21 0.04
N ASN A 198 21.28 -7.59 1.22
CA ASN A 198 20.52 -6.36 1.45
C ASN A 198 21.48 -5.19 1.70
N GLY A 199 21.10 -4.02 1.21
CA GLY A 199 21.85 -2.78 1.38
C GLY A 199 21.01 -1.73 2.08
N ILE A 200 21.64 -0.98 2.99
CA ILE A 200 21.08 0.23 3.60
C ILE A 200 21.92 1.41 3.11
N ALA A 201 21.25 2.42 2.57
CA ALA A 201 21.86 3.71 2.23
C ALA A 201 21.41 4.77 3.25
N VAL A 202 22.36 5.38 3.95
CA VAL A 202 22.12 6.44 4.93
C VAL A 202 22.73 7.73 4.43
N GLN A 203 21.89 8.77 4.31
CA GLN A 203 22.30 10.13 4.02
C GLN A 203 21.95 11.04 5.18
N THR A 204 22.81 12.02 5.45
CA THR A 204 22.48 13.09 6.40
C THR A 204 21.32 13.93 5.87
N LYS A 205 20.45 14.40 6.77
CA LYS A 205 19.32 15.23 6.37
C LYS A 205 19.84 16.58 5.91
N PHE A 206 19.83 16.80 4.60
CA PHE A 206 20.25 18.06 3.99
C PHE A 206 19.12 19.10 4.06
N TYR A 207 19.44 20.28 4.60
CA TYR A 207 18.58 21.46 4.65
C TYR A 207 19.17 22.52 3.71
N GLY A 208 18.66 22.58 2.48
CA GLY A 208 19.06 23.53 1.45
C GLY A 208 18.09 23.49 0.27
N PRO A 209 18.25 24.36 -0.75
CA PRO A 209 17.40 24.31 -1.93
C PRO A 209 17.59 22.95 -2.60
N TYR A 210 16.54 22.14 -2.57
CA TYR A 210 16.56 20.86 -3.26
C TYR A 210 16.74 21.12 -4.75
N PRO A 211 17.65 20.40 -5.45
CA PRO A 211 17.68 20.48 -6.90
C PRO A 211 16.27 20.19 -7.44
N PRO A 212 15.82 20.92 -8.46
CA PRO A 212 14.50 20.72 -9.02
C PRO A 212 14.33 19.24 -9.37
N ARG A 213 13.21 18.67 -8.93
CA ARG A 213 12.91 17.26 -9.18
C ARG A 213 12.81 17.11 -10.70
N PRO A 214 13.59 16.22 -11.34
CA PRO A 214 13.41 15.97 -12.75
C PRO A 214 11.96 15.54 -12.97
N GLU A 215 11.29 16.16 -13.94
CA GLU A 215 9.98 15.69 -14.35
C GLU A 215 10.12 14.25 -14.85
N LEU A 216 9.22 13.38 -14.38
CA LEU A 216 9.23 12.00 -14.80
C LEU A 216 8.81 11.93 -16.28
N PRO A 217 9.55 11.20 -17.13
CA PRO A 217 9.15 11.06 -18.52
C PRO A 217 7.77 10.42 -18.59
N ARG A 218 6.96 10.88 -19.55
CA ARG A 218 5.65 10.28 -19.81
C ARG A 218 5.87 8.91 -20.45
N ILE A 219 5.29 7.88 -19.86
CA ILE A 219 5.25 6.53 -20.42
C ILE A 219 3.82 6.26 -20.87
N ASP A 220 3.65 5.91 -22.13
CA ASP A 220 2.34 5.52 -22.64
C ASP A 220 1.96 4.14 -22.13
N LYS A 221 0.65 3.93 -21.93
CA LYS A 221 0.14 2.66 -21.44
C LYS A 221 0.23 1.60 -22.53
N LEU A 222 1.20 0.71 -22.38
CA LEU A 222 1.36 -0.49 -23.19
C LEU A 222 0.92 -1.71 -22.37
N LYS A 223 0.48 -2.78 -23.05
CA LYS A 223 0.22 -4.09 -22.41
C LYS A 223 1.52 -4.86 -22.14
N GLN A 224 2.61 -4.13 -21.94
CA GLN A 224 3.94 -4.68 -21.74
C GLN A 224 4.13 -5.04 -20.28
N ARG A 225 4.63 -6.26 -20.01
CA ARG A 225 4.73 -6.86 -18.66
C ARG A 225 6.14 -7.31 -18.31
N SER A 226 7.09 -6.97 -19.15
CA SER A 226 8.50 -7.31 -18.98
C SER A 226 9.35 -6.23 -19.63
N VAL A 227 10.56 -6.06 -19.11
CA VAL A 227 11.57 -5.16 -19.68
C VAL A 227 12.72 -6.03 -20.15
N ASN A 228 13.16 -5.83 -21.40
CA ASN A 228 14.44 -6.35 -21.85
C ASN A 228 15.50 -5.36 -21.38
N ILE A 229 16.30 -5.77 -20.41
CA ILE A 229 17.44 -5.00 -19.92
C ILE A 229 18.66 -5.55 -20.67
N GLU A 230 19.31 -4.70 -21.48
CA GLU A 230 20.64 -5.04 -21.98
C GLU A 230 21.57 -5.12 -20.77
N HIS A 231 22.28 -6.24 -20.62
CA HIS A 231 23.25 -6.41 -19.56
C HIS A 231 24.40 -5.44 -19.80
N GLU A 232 24.42 -4.32 -19.08
CA GLU A 232 25.62 -3.49 -18.96
C GLU A 232 26.68 -4.33 -18.24
N GLU A 233 27.78 -4.61 -18.93
CA GLU A 233 28.96 -5.17 -18.27
C GLU A 233 29.44 -4.16 -17.23
N LEU A 234 29.30 -4.51 -15.95
CA LEU A 234 29.84 -3.70 -14.87
C LEU A 234 31.36 -3.58 -15.07
N GLU A 235 31.89 -2.35 -14.99
CA GLU A 235 33.34 -2.15 -14.96
C GLU A 235 33.95 -3.06 -13.90
N VAL A 236 35.03 -3.76 -14.26
CA VAL A 236 35.72 -4.68 -13.36
C VAL A 236 36.11 -3.91 -12.10
N TYR A 237 35.40 -4.19 -11.00
CA TYR A 237 35.76 -3.64 -9.71
C TYR A 237 37.09 -4.28 -9.30
N LEU A 238 38.16 -3.50 -9.40
CA LEU A 238 39.46 -3.84 -8.82
C LEU A 238 39.33 -3.74 -7.31
N ALA A 239 38.82 -4.79 -6.69
CA ALA A 239 38.90 -4.96 -5.26
C ALA A 239 40.38 -4.94 -4.90
N CYS A 240 40.83 -3.86 -4.26
CA CYS A 240 42.11 -3.88 -3.56
C CYS A 240 42.11 -5.09 -2.62
N ALA A 241 43.28 -5.70 -2.39
CA ALA A 241 43.42 -6.80 -1.45
C ALA A 241 42.65 -6.46 -0.17
N ARG A 242 41.76 -7.36 0.28
CA ARG A 242 40.93 -7.14 1.46
C ARG A 242 41.83 -6.71 2.61
N VAL A 243 41.84 -5.42 2.91
CA VAL A 243 42.45 -4.90 4.13
C VAL A 243 41.38 -5.16 5.18
N GLY A 244 41.55 -6.25 5.93
CA GLY A 244 40.73 -6.46 7.12
C GLY A 244 40.79 -5.22 8.02
N PRO A 245 39.81 -5.01 8.90
CA PRO A 245 39.94 -3.97 9.91
C PRO A 245 41.31 -4.13 10.57
N GLN A 246 42.04 -3.02 10.74
CA GLN A 246 43.28 -3.09 11.50
C GLN A 246 42.96 -3.77 12.83
N PRO A 247 43.80 -4.71 13.30
CA PRO A 247 43.61 -5.30 14.61
C PRO A 247 43.44 -4.15 15.59
N LEU A 248 42.24 -4.02 16.15
CA LEU A 248 42.03 -3.09 17.25
C LEU A 248 43.08 -3.47 18.29
N PRO A 249 43.94 -2.54 18.73
CA PRO A 249 44.85 -2.85 19.82
C PRO A 249 43.96 -3.34 20.96
N THR A 250 44.12 -4.62 21.32
CA THR A 250 43.45 -5.23 22.46
C THR A 250 44.01 -4.54 23.69
N ASN A 251 43.50 -3.36 23.97
CA ASN A 251 43.73 -2.69 25.23
C ASN A 251 42.95 -3.53 26.23
N GLU A 252 43.65 -4.32 27.04
CA GLU A 252 43.09 -5.09 28.15
C GLU A 252 42.17 -4.22 29.03
N SER A 253 42.38 -2.89 29.01
CA SER A 253 41.50 -1.89 29.62
C SER A 253 40.06 -1.89 29.07
N HIS A 254 39.84 -2.12 27.78
CA HIS A 254 38.48 -2.16 27.20
C HIS A 254 37.74 -3.45 27.54
N ILE A 255 38.46 -4.56 27.80
CA ILE A 255 37.85 -5.80 28.26
C ILE A 255 37.37 -5.63 29.71
N LEU A 256 38.16 -4.98 30.55
CA LEU A 256 37.77 -4.63 31.93
C LEU A 256 36.60 -3.65 31.95
N GLU A 257 36.64 -2.56 31.16
CA GLU A 257 35.52 -1.62 31.05
C GLU A 257 34.24 -2.28 30.50
N ALA A 258 34.38 -3.18 29.52
CA ALA A 258 33.25 -3.92 28.96
C ALA A 258 32.68 -4.93 29.97
N GLN A 259 33.52 -5.60 30.77
CA GLN A 259 33.09 -6.49 31.84
C GLN A 259 32.37 -5.72 32.95
N GLU A 260 32.90 -4.58 33.36
CA GLU A 260 32.28 -3.72 34.38
C GLU A 260 30.94 -3.17 33.89
N SER A 261 30.89 -2.70 32.63
CA SER A 261 29.65 -2.24 31.99
C SER A 261 28.62 -3.35 31.83
N ALA A 262 29.05 -4.56 31.46
CA ALA A 262 28.19 -5.73 31.33
C ALA A 262 27.63 -6.19 32.69
N GLN A 263 28.44 -6.12 33.76
CA GLN A 263 28.02 -6.42 35.12
C GLN A 263 26.98 -5.41 35.63
N VAL A 264 27.20 -4.11 35.38
CA VAL A 264 26.23 -3.05 35.68
C VAL A 264 24.92 -3.27 34.92
N ALA A 265 24.98 -3.62 33.63
CA ALA A 265 23.80 -3.92 32.82
C ALA A 265 23.05 -5.17 33.32
N GLY A 266 23.79 -6.23 33.70
CA GLY A 266 23.23 -7.45 34.29
C GLY A 266 22.49 -7.17 35.60
N ASN A 267 23.08 -6.36 36.49
CA ASN A 267 22.45 -5.96 37.76
C ASN A 267 21.18 -5.13 37.52
N LYS A 268 21.19 -4.20 36.57
CA LYS A 268 20.00 -3.41 36.20
C LYS A 268 18.89 -4.30 35.64
N ASN A 269 19.22 -5.29 34.81
CA ASN A 269 18.26 -6.26 34.29
C ASN A 269 17.68 -7.13 35.41
N LEU A 270 18.50 -7.56 36.37
CA LEU A 270 18.04 -8.33 37.52
C LEU A 270 17.06 -7.53 38.39
N VAL A 271 17.39 -6.27 38.70
CA VAL A 271 16.49 -5.35 39.42
C VAL A 271 15.19 -5.16 38.66
N TRP A 272 15.24 -5.02 37.33
CA TRP A 272 14.04 -4.88 36.50
C TRP A 272 13.16 -6.14 36.52
N VAL A 273 13.75 -7.34 36.51
CA VAL A 273 13.02 -8.61 36.65
C VAL A 273 12.37 -8.71 38.03
N LEU A 274 13.09 -8.41 39.10
CA LEU A 274 12.58 -8.44 40.47
C LEU A 274 11.48 -7.40 40.71
N ALA A 275 11.61 -6.20 40.13
CA ALA A 275 10.60 -5.14 40.16
C ALA A 275 9.31 -5.53 39.41
N ARG A 276 9.38 -6.49 38.48
CA ARG A 276 8.20 -7.04 37.78
C ARG A 276 7.59 -8.26 38.45
N GLN A 277 8.35 -8.97 39.27
CA GLN A 277 7.83 -10.07 40.10
C GLN A 277 7.13 -9.59 41.38
N THR A 278 7.34 -8.33 41.77
CA THR A 278 6.72 -7.71 42.96
C THR A 278 5.31 -7.15 42.73
N LYS A 279 4.61 -7.60 41.68
CA LYS A 279 3.14 -7.48 41.58
C LYS A 279 2.48 -8.85 41.61
N SER A 280 2.33 -9.35 42.83
CA SER A 280 1.28 -10.28 43.24
C SER A 280 0.99 -9.99 44.71
N GLU A 281 0.27 -8.90 44.96
CA GLU A 281 -0.72 -8.71 46.03
C GLU A 281 -1.55 -7.46 45.71
#